data_AF-M1BE74-F1
#
_entry.id   AF-M1BE74-F1
#
_cell.length_a   1.000
_cell.length_b   1.000
_cell.length_c   1.000
_cell.angle_alpha   90.00
_cell.angle_beta   90.00
_cell.angle_gamma   90.00
#
_symmetry.space_group_name_H-M   'P 1'
#
loop_
_entity.id
_entity.type
_entity.pdbx_description
1 polymer ?
#
loop_
_entity_poly.entity_id
_entity_poly.type
_entity_poly.pdbx_seq_one_letter_code
_entity_poly.pdbx_strand_id
1 'polypeptide(L)'
;MGVAQANQMWFHLTIIVYSVSISSISSSELNCVYSVYIRTGQFFASGTDSKIILTLYDADGYGLRIKNLQAWGGLMGEGHDYFERDNLDMFTGRGPCLNGPICKMNLTSDGTGQHPGWYCNYVEVTSTAEHKRCNQKLFTVESWLGADVFPDGLTAIKNNCGRKSDEQFSIYDSQSYHVVDVI
;
A
#
# COMPACT_ATOMS: atom_id res chain seq x y z
N MET A 1 -56.63 12.47 -45.35
CA MET A 1 -55.26 12.65 -44.86
C MET A 1 -55.31 12.66 -43.34
N GLY A 2 -55.21 11.50 -42.69
CA GLY A 2 -55.22 11.39 -41.23
C GLY A 2 -53.81 11.05 -40.75
N VAL A 3 -53.16 11.96 -40.04
CA VAL A 3 -51.87 11.70 -39.41
C VAL A 3 -52.16 10.92 -38.13
N ALA A 4 -51.63 9.70 -38.03
CA ALA A 4 -51.74 8.88 -36.83
C ALA A 4 -51.07 9.61 -35.66
N GLN A 5 -51.85 9.95 -34.63
CA GLN A 5 -51.34 10.51 -33.38
C GLN A 5 -50.59 9.39 -32.65
N ALA A 6 -49.28 9.30 -32.89
CA ALA A 6 -48.41 8.38 -32.18
C ALA A 6 -48.47 8.68 -30.68
N ASN A 7 -48.86 7.67 -29.89
CA ASN A 7 -49.06 7.74 -28.45
C ASN A 7 -47.82 8.28 -27.70
N GLN A 8 -47.79 9.58 -27.43
CA GLN A 8 -46.77 10.25 -26.61
C GLN A 8 -46.65 9.63 -25.21
N MET A 9 -47.73 9.03 -24.72
CA MET A 9 -47.78 8.33 -23.43
C MET A 9 -46.81 7.13 -23.35
N TRP A 10 -46.52 6.46 -24.47
CA TRP A 10 -45.63 5.30 -24.47
C TRP A 10 -44.14 5.69 -24.42
N PHE A 11 -43.79 6.85 -24.99
CA PHE A 11 -42.44 7.41 -24.88
C PHE A 11 -42.12 7.90 -23.46
N HIS A 12 -43.09 8.52 -22.77
CA HIS A 12 -42.89 8.92 -21.37
C HIS A 12 -42.83 7.72 -20.43
N LEU A 13 -43.65 6.69 -20.66
CA LEU A 13 -43.56 5.46 -19.87
C LEU A 13 -42.19 4.80 -20.02
N THR A 14 -41.69 4.66 -21.26
CA THR A 14 -40.39 4.03 -21.53
C THR A 14 -39.22 4.80 -20.94
N ILE A 15 -39.25 6.14 -20.94
CA ILE A 15 -38.24 6.99 -20.29
C ILE A 15 -38.24 6.80 -18.77
N ILE A 16 -39.42 6.72 -18.13
CA ILE A 16 -39.53 6.50 -16.68
C ILE A 16 -39.05 5.10 -16.28
N VAL A 17 -39.27 4.08 -17.12
CA VAL A 17 -38.72 2.73 -16.84
C VAL A 17 -37.19 2.73 -17.01
N TYR A 18 -36.66 3.48 -17.97
CA TYR A 18 -35.21 3.62 -18.18
C TYR A 18 -34.51 4.37 -17.03
N SER A 19 -35.14 5.41 -16.48
CA SER A 19 -34.57 6.19 -15.37
C SER A 19 -34.60 5.43 -14.04
N VAL A 20 -35.59 4.56 -13.81
CA VAL A 20 -35.64 3.66 -12.65
C VAL A 20 -34.63 2.50 -12.78
N SER A 21 -34.16 2.21 -14.01
CA SER A 21 -33.23 1.10 -14.31
C SER A 21 -31.74 1.44 -14.21
N ILE A 22 -31.37 2.69 -13.87
CA ILE A 22 -29.97 3.00 -13.53
C ILE A 22 -29.71 2.50 -12.11
N SER A 23 -29.66 1.18 -11.97
CA SER A 23 -29.30 0.51 -10.73
C SER A 23 -27.78 0.66 -10.53
N SER A 24 -27.41 1.01 -9.31
CA SER A 24 -26.07 1.28 -8.79
C SER A 24 -24.96 0.46 -9.47
N ILE A 25 -23.99 1.14 -10.08
CA ILE A 25 -22.71 0.53 -10.41
C ILE A 25 -22.04 0.20 -9.07
N SER A 26 -22.12 -1.07 -8.66
CA SER A 26 -21.32 -1.57 -7.54
C SER A 26 -19.86 -1.55 -7.98
N SER A 27 -19.12 -0.50 -7.62
CA SER A 27 -17.67 -0.52 -7.70
C SER A 27 -17.19 -1.56 -6.70
N SER A 28 -17.02 -2.81 -7.14
CA SER A 28 -16.35 -3.81 -6.33
C SER A 28 -14.97 -3.25 -6.00
N GLU A 29 -14.74 -2.86 -4.74
CA GLU A 29 -13.42 -2.50 -4.23
C GLU A 29 -12.45 -3.62 -4.60
N LEU A 30 -11.61 -3.38 -5.62
CA LEU A 30 -10.70 -4.40 -6.12
C LEU A 30 -9.66 -4.65 -5.03
N ASN A 31 -9.65 -5.87 -4.49
CA ASN A 31 -8.68 -6.30 -3.51
C ASN A 31 -7.47 -6.93 -4.21
N CYS A 32 -6.29 -6.57 -3.76
CA CYS A 32 -5.02 -7.12 -4.19
C CYS A 32 -4.43 -7.98 -3.07
N VAL A 33 -3.74 -9.05 -3.47
CA VAL A 33 -2.84 -9.79 -2.58
C VAL A 33 -1.47 -9.15 -2.70
N TYR A 34 -0.94 -8.76 -1.56
CA TYR A 34 0.39 -8.18 -1.42
C TYR A 34 1.29 -9.18 -0.72
N SER A 35 2.44 -9.47 -1.32
CA SER A 35 3.51 -10.28 -0.72
C SER A 35 4.72 -9.39 -0.47
N VAL A 36 5.20 -9.37 0.77
CA VAL A 36 6.28 -8.51 1.25
C VAL A 36 7.40 -9.39 1.77
N TYR A 37 8.62 -9.14 1.31
CA TYR A 37 9.84 -9.74 1.82
C TYR A 37 10.72 -8.64 2.42
N ILE A 38 11.16 -8.83 3.66
CA ILE A 38 12.04 -7.88 4.34
C ILE A 38 13.31 -8.60 4.76
N ARG A 39 14.46 -8.06 4.34
CA ARG A 39 15.77 -8.54 4.78
C ARG A 39 16.29 -7.63 5.89
N THR A 40 16.46 -8.18 7.08
CA THR A 40 17.22 -7.53 8.14
C THR A 40 18.72 -7.67 7.86
N GLY A 41 19.50 -6.64 8.18
CA GLY A 41 20.95 -6.63 7.96
C GLY A 41 21.70 -7.64 8.80
N GLN A 42 22.97 -7.85 8.43
CA GLN A 42 23.87 -8.82 9.08
C GLN A 42 24.74 -8.20 10.18
N PHE A 43 24.63 -6.89 10.41
CA PHE A 43 25.38 -6.17 11.43
C PHE A 43 25.04 -6.69 12.84
N PHE A 44 25.96 -6.49 13.78
CA PHE A 44 25.66 -6.81 15.18
C PHE A 44 24.49 -5.94 15.67
N ALA A 45 23.54 -6.53 16.41
CA ALA A 45 22.33 -5.86 16.92
C ALA A 45 21.47 -5.19 15.84
N SER A 46 21.40 -5.78 14.64
CA SER A 46 20.55 -5.29 13.55
C SER A 46 19.08 -5.69 13.66
N GLY A 47 18.72 -6.60 14.58
CA GLY A 47 17.36 -7.09 14.81
C GLY A 47 16.49 -6.13 15.63
N THR A 48 15.17 -6.36 15.67
CA THR A 48 14.25 -5.51 16.43
C THR A 48 12.97 -6.22 16.86
N ASP A 49 12.48 -5.87 18.05
CA ASP A 49 11.17 -6.29 18.57
C ASP A 49 10.06 -5.23 18.33
N SER A 50 10.38 -4.16 17.59
CA SER A 50 9.43 -3.10 17.30
C SER A 50 8.34 -3.56 16.33
N LYS A 51 7.18 -2.90 16.37
CA LYS A 51 6.18 -3.08 15.31
C LYS A 51 6.62 -2.32 14.08
N ILE A 52 6.59 -3.01 12.94
CA ILE A 52 6.95 -2.43 11.65
C ILE A 52 5.69 -2.09 10.87
N ILE A 53 5.55 -0.79 10.58
CA ILE A 53 4.52 -0.19 9.73
C ILE A 53 5.07 -0.08 8.32
N LEU A 54 4.32 -0.56 7.34
CA LEU A 54 4.66 -0.41 5.92
C LEU A 54 3.55 0.34 5.21
N THR A 55 3.87 1.49 4.63
CA THR A 55 2.97 2.21 3.72
C THR A 55 3.50 2.20 2.30
N LEU A 56 2.68 1.75 1.37
CA LEU A 56 2.97 1.69 -0.06
C LEU A 56 2.14 2.72 -0.80
N TYR A 57 2.72 3.32 -1.84
CA TYR A 57 2.03 4.31 -2.66
C TYR A 57 2.26 4.06 -4.15
N ASP A 58 1.26 4.41 -4.94
CA ASP A 58 1.40 4.62 -6.37
C ASP A 58 1.82 6.06 -6.69
N ALA A 59 1.98 6.35 -7.99
CA ALA A 59 2.44 7.65 -8.48
C ALA A 59 1.41 8.78 -8.30
N ASP A 60 0.16 8.44 -8.01
CA ASP A 60 -0.92 9.40 -7.78
C ASP A 60 -1.14 9.68 -6.29
N GLY A 61 -0.36 9.03 -5.43
CA GLY A 61 -0.40 9.25 -3.98
C GLY A 61 -1.52 8.48 -3.28
N TYR A 62 -2.21 7.57 -3.96
CA TYR A 62 -3.06 6.59 -3.29
C TYR A 62 -2.17 5.56 -2.60
N GLY A 63 -2.51 5.19 -1.36
CA GLY A 63 -1.66 4.35 -0.55
C GLY A 63 -2.40 3.31 0.29
N LEU A 64 -1.64 2.28 0.65
CA LEU A 64 -2.02 1.20 1.54
C LEU A 64 -1.05 1.20 2.72
N ARG A 65 -1.55 1.36 3.95
CA ARG A 65 -0.75 1.28 5.18
C ARG A 65 -1.09 0.02 5.96
N ILE A 66 -0.10 -0.84 6.10
CA ILE A 66 -0.11 -2.01 6.97
C ILE A 66 0.42 -1.57 8.33
N LYS A 67 -0.43 -1.57 9.36
CA LYS A 67 -0.10 -1.05 10.69
C LYS A 67 0.81 -1.98 11.49
N ASN A 68 0.77 -3.27 11.22
CA ASN A 68 1.67 -4.24 11.83
C ASN A 68 1.87 -5.41 10.87
N LEU A 69 3.02 -5.44 10.18
CA LEU A 69 3.33 -6.50 9.21
C LEU A 69 3.17 -7.91 9.78
N GLN A 70 3.65 -8.14 11.01
CA GLN A 70 3.57 -9.45 11.66
C GLN A 70 2.12 -9.89 11.87
N ALA A 71 1.27 -9.00 12.40
CA ALA A 71 -0.13 -9.29 12.67
C ALA A 71 -0.98 -9.36 11.39
N TRP A 72 -0.61 -8.58 10.37
CA TRP A 72 -1.31 -8.53 9.09
C TRP A 72 -1.25 -9.84 8.32
N GLY A 73 -0.06 -10.44 8.28
CA GLY A 73 0.22 -11.49 7.31
C GLY A 73 1.52 -12.26 7.51
N GLY A 74 2.09 -12.28 8.72
CA GLY A 74 3.32 -13.03 9.01
C GLY A 74 3.21 -14.50 8.56
N LEU A 75 4.17 -14.94 7.74
CA LEU A 75 4.13 -16.24 7.07
C LEU A 75 5.31 -17.15 7.45
N MET A 76 5.97 -16.90 8.58
CA MET A 76 7.15 -17.66 9.02
C MET A 76 6.85 -18.81 9.99
N GLY A 77 5.58 -18.94 10.40
CA GLY A 77 5.13 -19.97 11.35
C GLY A 77 4.94 -19.44 12.77
N GLU A 78 4.36 -20.30 13.62
CA GLU A 78 4.06 -19.97 15.02
C GLU A 78 5.36 -19.83 15.84
N GLY A 79 5.45 -18.76 16.64
CA GLY A 79 6.61 -18.50 17.50
C GLY A 79 7.86 -18.01 16.78
N HIS A 80 7.79 -17.75 15.47
CA HIS A 80 8.89 -17.11 14.75
C HIS A 80 9.13 -15.68 15.26
N ASP A 81 10.40 -15.35 15.47
CA ASP A 81 10.85 -14.03 15.87
C ASP A 81 11.22 -13.20 14.64
N TYR A 82 10.37 -12.24 14.32
CA TYR A 82 10.45 -11.47 13.08
C TYR A 82 11.47 -10.34 13.21
N PHE A 83 12.03 -9.93 12.08
CA PHE A 83 12.96 -8.82 11.94
C PHE A 83 14.31 -9.02 12.63
N GLU A 84 14.65 -10.24 13.01
CA GLU A 84 15.93 -10.56 13.63
C GLU A 84 17.12 -10.53 12.67
N ARG A 85 18.32 -10.39 13.23
CA ARG A 85 19.57 -10.26 12.48
C ARG A 85 19.70 -11.34 11.42
N ASP A 86 19.98 -10.90 10.18
CA ASP A 86 20.16 -11.76 9.00
C ASP A 86 18.91 -12.55 8.53
N ASN A 87 17.75 -12.34 9.15
CA ASN A 87 16.52 -12.98 8.72
C ASN A 87 15.96 -12.35 7.44
N LEU A 88 15.37 -13.21 6.61
CA LEU A 88 14.47 -12.84 5.53
C LEU A 88 13.05 -13.21 5.96
N ASP A 89 12.25 -12.20 6.28
CA ASP A 89 10.88 -12.40 6.75
C ASP A 89 9.88 -12.15 5.63
N MET A 90 8.86 -13.01 5.57
CA MET A 90 7.82 -12.97 4.55
C MET A 90 6.46 -12.68 5.17
N PHE A 91 5.72 -11.79 4.53
CA PHE A 91 4.36 -11.41 4.88
C PHE A 91 3.46 -11.48 3.65
N THR A 92 2.24 -11.96 3.81
CA THR A 92 1.23 -11.93 2.75
C THR A 92 -0.13 -11.55 3.30
N GLY A 93 -0.83 -10.67 2.61
CA GLY A 93 -2.16 -10.25 3.03
C GLY A 93 -2.95 -9.58 1.92
N ARG A 94 -4.24 -9.36 2.20
CA ARG A 94 -5.14 -8.64 1.28
C ARG A 94 -5.27 -7.18 1.71
N GLY A 95 -5.45 -6.32 0.72
CA GLY A 95 -5.80 -4.91 0.92
C GLY A 95 -6.39 -4.34 -0.37
N PRO A 96 -6.92 -3.10 -0.35
CA PRO A 96 -7.33 -2.42 -1.56
C PRO A 96 -6.16 -2.36 -2.55
N CYS A 97 -6.46 -2.59 -3.83
CA CYS A 97 -5.49 -2.41 -4.87
C CYS A 97 -5.10 -0.94 -5.01
N LEU A 98 -3.81 -0.66 -5.18
CA LEU A 98 -3.36 0.63 -5.69
C LEU A 98 -3.92 0.89 -7.10
N ASN A 99 -4.00 2.16 -7.49
CA ASN A 99 -4.47 2.55 -8.82
C ASN A 99 -3.39 2.27 -9.88
N GLY A 100 -2.12 2.41 -9.49
CA GLY A 100 -0.95 2.14 -10.32
C GLY A 100 0.08 1.19 -9.69
N PRO A 101 1.22 0.98 -10.36
CA PRO A 101 2.34 0.22 -9.81
C PRO A 101 2.87 0.85 -8.51
N ILE A 102 3.28 0.00 -7.57
CA ILE A 102 3.98 0.43 -6.36
C ILE A 102 5.27 1.15 -6.76
N CYS A 103 5.43 2.39 -6.31
CA CYS A 103 6.63 3.17 -6.64
C CYS A 103 7.20 3.95 -5.47
N LYS A 104 6.48 4.09 -4.37
CA LYS A 104 6.99 4.70 -3.14
C LYS A 104 6.66 3.83 -1.93
N MET A 105 7.59 3.82 -0.98
CA MET A 105 7.49 3.13 0.30
C MET A 105 7.79 4.12 1.44
N ASN A 106 7.04 3.99 2.53
CA ASN A 106 7.38 4.51 3.84
C ASN A 106 7.39 3.32 4.82
N LEU A 107 8.58 2.99 5.34
CA LEU A 107 8.81 1.91 6.29
C LEU A 107 9.14 2.54 7.65
N THR A 108 8.30 2.31 8.65
CA THR A 108 8.42 2.95 9.96
C THR A 108 8.47 1.88 11.06
N SER A 109 9.44 2.00 11.95
CA SER A 109 9.45 1.30 13.24
C SER A 109 8.67 2.14 14.26
N ASP A 110 7.88 1.50 15.12
CA ASP A 110 7.26 2.19 16.26
C ASP A 110 8.23 2.46 17.42
N GLY A 111 9.46 1.94 17.34
CA GLY A 111 10.52 2.15 18.32
C GLY A 111 10.24 1.52 19.69
N THR A 112 9.31 0.57 19.76
CA THR A 112 8.98 -0.17 21.00
C THR A 112 9.77 -1.48 21.10
N GLY A 113 9.68 -2.17 22.24
CA GLY A 113 10.35 -3.45 22.46
C GLY A 113 11.72 -3.34 23.12
N GLN A 114 12.42 -4.47 23.25
CA GLN A 114 13.70 -4.56 23.96
C GLN A 114 14.87 -4.07 23.09
N HIS A 115 14.75 -4.26 21.77
CA HIS A 115 15.71 -3.81 20.77
C HIS A 115 15.04 -2.88 19.76
N PRO A 116 14.92 -1.56 20.04
CA PRO A 116 14.16 -0.64 19.17
C PRO A 116 14.95 -0.13 17.94
N GLY A 117 16.27 -0.31 17.93
CA GLY A 117 17.11 0.02 16.78
C GLY A 117 17.14 -1.13 15.79
N TRP A 118 16.90 -0.87 14.52
CA TRP A 118 16.77 -1.88 13.48
C TRP A 118 17.60 -1.52 12.26
N TYR A 119 18.33 -2.47 11.68
CA TYR A 119 18.95 -2.26 10.37
C TYR A 119 18.18 -3.03 9.30
N CYS A 120 17.47 -2.30 8.45
CA CYS A 120 16.79 -2.87 7.30
C CYS A 120 17.71 -2.82 6.07
N ASN A 121 17.92 -3.96 5.40
CA ASN A 121 18.69 -4.02 4.16
C ASN A 121 17.80 -3.68 2.95
N TYR A 122 16.72 -4.42 2.73
CA TYR A 122 15.76 -4.12 1.66
C TYR A 122 14.34 -4.59 2.00
N VAL A 123 13.38 -4.04 1.27
CA VAL A 123 12.00 -4.49 1.21
C VAL A 123 11.62 -4.77 -0.24
N GLU A 124 11.18 -5.99 -0.55
CA GLU A 124 10.60 -6.34 -1.84
C GLU A 124 9.10 -6.54 -1.69
N VAL A 125 8.31 -5.93 -2.56
CA VAL A 125 6.85 -6.03 -2.53
C VAL A 125 6.33 -6.45 -3.89
N THR A 126 5.42 -7.41 -3.88
CA THR A 126 4.66 -7.83 -5.06
C THR A 126 3.17 -7.61 -4.80
N SER A 127 2.46 -7.00 -5.76
CA SER A 127 1.00 -6.86 -5.75
C SER A 127 0.40 -7.63 -6.91
N THR A 128 -0.63 -8.43 -6.62
CA THR A 128 -1.34 -9.27 -7.58
C THR A 128 -2.85 -9.17 -7.38
N ALA A 129 -3.61 -9.19 -8.47
CA ALA A 129 -5.07 -9.33 -8.45
C ALA A 129 -5.56 -9.93 -9.76
N GLU A 130 -6.78 -10.47 -9.74
CA GLU A 130 -7.46 -10.93 -10.95
C GLU A 130 -7.60 -9.77 -11.95
N HIS A 131 -7.30 -10.06 -13.22
CA HIS A 131 -7.37 -9.09 -14.31
C HIS A 131 -6.51 -7.82 -14.15
N LYS A 132 -5.58 -7.77 -13.18
CA LYS A 132 -4.54 -6.74 -13.07
C LYS A 132 -3.17 -7.33 -13.35
N ARG A 133 -2.25 -6.50 -13.87
CA ARG A 133 -0.85 -6.90 -14.02
C ARG A 133 -0.21 -7.05 -12.65
N CYS A 134 0.63 -8.09 -12.50
CA CYS A 134 1.52 -8.21 -11.36
C CYS A 134 2.49 -7.02 -11.34
N ASN A 135 2.66 -6.41 -10.18
CA ASN A 135 3.62 -5.32 -9.98
C ASN A 135 4.58 -5.72 -8.86
N GLN A 136 5.87 -5.76 -9.16
CA GLN A 136 6.92 -6.02 -8.19
C GLN A 136 7.82 -4.79 -8.04
N LYS A 137 8.23 -4.49 -6.82
CA LYS A 137 9.13 -3.38 -6.51
C LYS A 137 10.09 -3.74 -5.38
N LEU A 138 11.38 -3.59 -5.65
CA LEU A 138 12.44 -3.66 -4.65
C LEU A 138 12.80 -2.24 -4.18
N PHE A 139 12.84 -2.05 -2.87
CA PHE A 139 13.29 -0.84 -2.19
C PHE A 139 14.54 -1.16 -1.37
N THR A 140 15.70 -0.70 -1.83
CA THR A 140 16.95 -0.77 -1.07
C THR A 140 16.91 0.27 0.06
N VAL A 141 16.97 -0.20 1.31
CA VAL A 141 16.92 0.63 2.51
C VAL A 141 18.32 0.97 2.98
N GLU A 142 19.10 -0.07 3.34
CA GLU A 142 20.49 -0.03 3.79
C GLU A 142 20.79 1.03 4.86
N SER A 143 19.89 1.16 5.84
CA SER A 143 20.01 2.15 6.91
C SER A 143 19.52 1.60 8.25
N TRP A 144 20.08 2.17 9.31
CA TRP A 144 19.53 2.06 10.65
C TRP A 144 18.23 2.87 10.75
N LEU A 145 17.27 2.32 11.49
CA LEU A 145 16.01 2.90 11.90
C LEU A 145 16.00 2.89 13.43
N GLY A 146 16.11 4.05 14.05
CA GLY A 146 16.28 4.18 15.50
C GLY A 146 16.00 5.61 15.95
N ALA A 147 15.57 5.77 17.21
CA ALA A 147 15.24 7.08 17.77
C ALA A 147 16.44 8.05 17.82
N ASP A 148 17.66 7.51 17.87
CA ASP A 148 18.94 8.21 17.89
C ASP A 148 19.58 8.36 16.51
N VAL A 149 18.94 7.87 15.44
CA VAL A 149 19.45 7.95 14.07
C VAL A 149 19.01 9.27 13.42
N PHE A 150 19.97 10.07 12.95
CA PHE A 150 19.71 11.29 12.17
C PHE A 150 20.04 11.06 10.69
N PRO A 151 19.30 11.63 9.72
CA PRO A 151 18.13 12.52 9.86
C PRO A 151 16.79 11.79 9.93
N ASP A 152 16.74 10.52 9.53
CA ASP A 152 15.49 9.84 9.19
C ASP A 152 14.82 9.12 10.39
N GLY A 153 15.54 8.96 11.51
CA GLY A 153 15.01 8.42 12.75
C GLY A 153 14.49 6.99 12.61
N LEU A 154 13.23 6.80 13.00
CA LEU A 154 12.52 5.51 12.95
C LEU A 154 11.87 5.23 11.59
N THR A 155 12.12 6.04 10.55
CA THR A 155 11.42 5.95 9.27
C THR A 155 12.37 5.94 8.08
N ALA A 156 12.14 5.06 7.11
CA ALA A 156 12.82 5.06 5.81
C ALA A 156 11.80 5.29 4.70
N ILE A 157 11.97 6.38 3.94
CA ILE A 157 11.15 6.69 2.78
C ILE A 157 11.97 6.45 1.51
N LYS A 158 11.42 5.66 0.58
CA LYS A 158 11.99 5.47 -0.76
C LYS A 158 10.95 5.85 -1.78
N ASN A 159 11.22 6.88 -2.58
CA ASN A 159 10.33 7.35 -3.63
C ASN A 159 10.98 7.14 -5.00
N ASN A 160 10.46 6.18 -5.75
CA ASN A 160 10.89 5.82 -7.09
C ASN A 160 9.76 6.01 -8.10
N CYS A 161 8.74 6.81 -7.75
CA CYS A 161 7.71 7.23 -8.69
C CYS A 161 8.36 8.11 -9.76
N GLY A 162 8.00 7.92 -11.02
CA GLY A 162 8.46 8.78 -12.09
C GLY A 162 8.12 10.23 -11.75
N ARG A 163 9.08 11.15 -11.89
CA ARG A 163 8.84 12.59 -11.69
C ARG A 163 7.66 13.01 -12.57
N LYS A 164 6.55 13.43 -11.97
CA LYS A 164 5.67 14.40 -12.65
C LYS A 164 6.55 15.64 -12.82
N SER A 165 6.79 16.05 -14.06
CA SER A 165 7.68 17.16 -14.40
C SER A 165 7.33 18.40 -13.55
N ASP A 166 8.35 18.95 -12.88
CA ASP A 166 8.42 20.31 -12.33
C ASP A 166 7.38 20.74 -11.27
N GLU A 167 7.09 19.88 -10.28
CA GLU A 167 6.73 20.39 -8.95
C GLU A 167 7.72 19.86 -7.93
N GLN A 168 8.54 20.77 -7.43
CA GLN A 168 9.40 20.60 -6.27
C GLN A 168 8.50 20.41 -5.05
N PHE A 169 7.98 19.19 -4.89
CA PHE A 169 7.23 18.80 -3.70
C PHE A 169 8.20 18.92 -2.52
N SER A 170 7.99 19.96 -1.72
CA SER A 170 8.72 20.13 -0.47
C SER A 170 8.59 18.86 0.36
N ILE A 171 9.61 18.54 1.14
CA ILE A 171 9.64 17.41 2.09
C ILE A 171 8.48 17.49 3.13
N TYR A 172 7.64 18.54 3.06
CA TYR A 172 6.52 18.85 3.93
C TYR A 172 5.20 19.15 3.20
N ASP A 173 5.00 18.74 1.96
CA ASP A 173 3.69 18.93 1.35
C ASP A 173 2.73 17.80 1.75
N SER A 174 1.90 18.15 2.75
CA SER A 174 0.81 17.36 3.33
C SER A 174 -0.46 17.39 2.47
N GLN A 175 -0.37 17.64 1.16
CA GLN A 175 -1.49 17.50 0.24
C GLN A 175 -1.85 16.02 0.01
N SER A 176 -2.66 15.52 0.94
CA SER A 176 -3.66 14.44 0.84
C SER A 176 -3.23 13.18 0.08
N TYR A 177 -2.18 12.50 0.57
CA TYR A 177 -2.06 11.07 0.27
C TYR A 177 -3.29 10.37 0.83
N HIS A 178 -4.12 9.81 -0.05
CA HIS A 178 -5.26 8.99 0.38
C HIS A 178 -4.74 7.61 0.77
N VAL A 179 -4.58 7.39 2.08
CA VAL A 179 -4.03 6.14 2.64
C VAL A 179 -5.14 5.34 3.31
N VAL A 180 -5.31 4.10 2.86
CA VAL A 180 -6.20 3.13 3.50
C VAL A 180 -5.41 2.25 4.45
N ASP A 181 -5.93 2.04 5.65
CA ASP A 181 -5.30 1.22 6.68
C ASP A 181 -5.75 -0.24 6.60
N VAL A 182 -4.79 -1.14 6.75
CA VAL A 182 -5.01 -2.55 7.11
C VAL A 182 -4.26 -2.84 8.41
N ILE A 183 -4.74 -3.85 9.14
CA ILE A 183 -4.14 -4.32 10.40
C ILE A 183 -2.74 -4.80 10.12
#